data_AF-A0A2V9DD95-F1
#
_entry.id   AF-A0A2V9DD95-F1
#
_cell.length_a   1.000
_cell.length_b   1.000
_cell.length_c   1.000
_cell.angle_alpha   90.00
_cell.angle_beta   90.00
_cell.angle_gamma   90.00
#
_symmetry.space_group_name_H-M   'P 1'
#
loop_
_entity.id
_entity.type
_entity.pdbx_description
1 polymer ?
#
loop_
_entity_poly.entity_id
_entity_poly.type
_entity_poly.pdbx_seq_one_letter_code
_entity_poly.pdbx_strand_id
1 'polypeptide(L)' 'DRWRPHQSGPIENLFLAGDWTATGWPATMESAVRSGYLAAEAILAVAGKPQKLLQPDLPVEPASRWLARNARSRHS' A
#
# COMPACT_ATOMS: atom_id res chain seq x y z
N ASP A 1 -12.24 -2.74 5.14
CA ASP A 1 -11.11 -2.08 5.82
C ASP A 1 -11.07 -2.24 7.32
N ARG A 2 -12.14 -1.94 8.07
CA ARG A 2 -12.17 -2.04 9.54
C ARG A 2 -11.64 -3.36 10.14
N TRP A 3 -11.77 -4.48 9.42
CA TRP A 3 -11.35 -5.81 9.86
C TRP A 3 -10.09 -6.33 9.18
N ARG A 4 -9.44 -5.52 8.34
CA ARG A 4 -8.19 -5.92 7.69
C ARG A 4 -7.07 -5.79 8.71
N PRO A 5 -6.34 -6.87 9.03
CA PRO A 5 -5.28 -6.79 10.02
C PRO A 5 -4.06 -6.06 9.44
N HIS A 6 -3.29 -5.44 10.33
CA HIS A 6 -1.95 -4.95 10.03
C HIS A 6 -0.97 -6.10 9.80
N GLN A 7 0.16 -5.80 9.16
CA GLN A 7 1.19 -6.77 8.85
C GLN A 7 1.93 -7.26 10.10
N SER A 8 1.91 -6.47 11.18
CA SER A 8 2.31 -6.89 12.53
C SER A 8 1.08 -6.98 13.44
N GLY A 9 1.09 -7.94 14.35
CA GLY A 9 0.02 -8.19 15.31
C GLY A 9 0.55 -8.34 16.74
N PRO A 10 -0.31 -8.75 17.70
CA PRO A 10 0.07 -8.90 19.10
C PRO A 10 0.99 -10.11 19.36
N ILE A 11 1.11 -11.03 18.40
CA ILE A 11 1.98 -12.20 18.51
C ILE A 11 3.36 -11.82 17.99
N GLU A 12 4.36 -11.94 18.86
CA GLU A 12 5.75 -11.64 18.53
C GLU A 12 6.24 -12.53 17.38
N ASN A 13 7.00 -11.95 16.45
CA ASN A 13 7.59 -12.63 15.30
C ASN A 13 6.58 -13.28 14.33
N LEU A 14 5.27 -12.97 14.45
CA LEU A 14 4.25 -13.33 13.47
C LEU A 14 3.88 -12.13 12.60
N PHE A 15 4.02 -12.30 11.29
CA PHE A 15 3.70 -11.27 10.31
C PHE A 15 2.71 -11.79 9.27
N LEU A 16 1.83 -10.92 8.80
CA LEU A 16 0.78 -11.25 7.83
C LEU A 16 1.02 -10.54 6.50
N ALA A 17 0.82 -11.26 5.40
CA ALA A 17 0.84 -10.69 4.05
C ALA A 17 -0.30 -11.23 3.18
N GLY A 18 -0.90 -10.35 2.40
CA GLY A 18 -1.99 -10.66 1.49
C GLY A 18 -2.80 -9.42 1.10
N ASP A 19 -3.56 -9.52 0.02
CA ASP A 19 -4.49 -8.49 -0.49
C ASP A 19 -5.61 -8.14 0.50
N TRP A 20 -5.92 -9.07 1.40
CA TRP A 20 -6.88 -8.93 2.49
C TRP A 20 -6.33 -8.19 3.73
N THR A 21 -5.04 -7.86 3.77
CA THR A 21 -4.45 -7.10 4.88
C THR A 21 -4.60 -5.58 4.71
N ALA A 22 -4.29 -4.82 5.76
CA ALA A 22 -4.40 -3.37 5.78
C ALA A 22 -3.28 -2.72 4.94
N THR A 23 -3.53 -2.57 3.64
CA THR A 23 -2.61 -1.92 2.68
C THR A 23 -3.07 -0.53 2.26
N GLY A 24 -4.32 -0.18 2.57
CA GLY A 24 -5.00 1.01 2.04
C GLY A 24 -5.51 0.87 0.61
N TRP A 25 -5.36 -0.32 0.00
CA TRP A 25 -5.77 -0.62 -1.37
C TRP A 25 -6.87 -1.69 -1.39
N PRO A 26 -7.77 -1.68 -2.39
CA PRO A 26 -8.72 -2.78 -2.62
C PRO A 26 -8.00 -4.13 -2.77
N ALA A 27 -8.71 -5.24 -2.60
CA ALA A 27 -8.13 -6.58 -2.74
C ALA A 27 -7.78 -6.86 -4.22
N THR A 28 -6.55 -6.51 -4.60
CA THR A 28 -5.96 -6.70 -5.93
C THR A 28 -4.56 -7.31 -5.84
N MET A 29 -4.00 -7.75 -6.97
CA MET A 29 -2.62 -8.26 -7.02
C MET A 29 -1.60 -7.22 -6.53
N GLU A 30 -1.77 -5.94 -6.88
CA GLU A 30 -0.92 -4.84 -6.42
C GLU A 30 -1.00 -4.67 -4.91
N SER A 31 -2.19 -4.85 -4.33
CA SER A 31 -2.35 -4.81 -2.88
C SER A 31 -1.65 -5.98 -2.19
N ALA A 32 -1.66 -7.19 -2.77
CA ALA A 32 -0.91 -8.32 -2.23
C ALA A 32 0.60 -8.04 -2.22
N VAL A 33 1.14 -7.46 -3.31
CA VAL A 33 2.55 -7.07 -3.41
C VAL A 33 2.88 -5.99 -2.37
N ARG A 34 2.06 -4.95 -2.27
CA ARG A 34 2.20 -3.86 -1.28
C ARG A 34 2.19 -4.40 0.15
N SER A 35 1.31 -5.35 0.44
CA SER A 35 1.28 -6.04 1.72
C SER A 35 2.57 -6.80 2.02
N GLY A 36 3.17 -7.45 1.02
CA GLY A 36 4.44 -8.16 1.19
C GLY A 36 5.57 -7.23 1.58
N TYR A 37 5.65 -6.05 0.94
CA TYR A 37 6.63 -5.03 1.32
C TYR A 37 6.43 -4.56 2.76
N LEU A 38 5.21 -4.23 3.16
CA LEU A 38 4.90 -3.80 4.53
C LEU A 38 5.25 -4.87 5.57
N ALA A 39 5.02 -6.16 5.27
CA ALA A 39 5.40 -7.26 6.13
C ALA A 39 6.93 -7.39 6.25
N ALA A 40 7.66 -7.23 5.15
CA ALA A 40 9.12 -7.23 5.16
C ALA A 40 9.70 -6.04 5.96
N GLU A 41 9.11 -4.84 5.84
CA GLU A 41 9.49 -3.69 6.66
C GLU A 41 9.28 -3.97 8.16
N ALA A 42 8.18 -4.61 8.52
CA ALA A 42 7.89 -5.00 9.91
C ALA A 42 8.89 -6.04 10.45
N ILE A 43 9.25 -7.05 9.65
CA ILE A 43 10.28 -8.03 9.99
C ILE A 43 11.62 -7.33 10.22
N LEU A 44 12.02 -6.44 9.32
CA LEU A 44 13.28 -5.71 9.40
C LEU A 44 13.34 -4.76 10.59
N ALA A 45 12.23 -4.13 10.94
CA ALA A 45 12.12 -3.31 12.15
C ALA A 45 12.37 -4.15 13.42
N VAL A 46 11.77 -5.33 13.52
CA VAL A 46 12.00 -6.25 14.65
C VAL A 46 13.44 -6.79 14.66
N ALA A 47 14.03 -7.03 13.49
CA ALA A 47 15.43 -7.42 13.35
C ALA A 47 16.45 -6.28 13.62
N GLY A 48 15.99 -5.10 14.06
CA GLY A 48 16.85 -3.95 14.38
C GLY A 48 17.44 -3.25 13.16
N LYS A 49 16.88 -3.48 11.97
CA LYS A 49 17.34 -2.92 10.68
C LYS A 49 16.18 -2.29 9.91
N PRO A 50 15.45 -1.30 10.47
CA PRO A 50 14.29 -0.74 9.81
C PRO A 50 14.65 -0.18 8.43
N GLN A 51 13.91 -0.58 7.40
CA GLN A 51 14.06 -0.10 6.03
C GLN A 51 12.68 0.24 5.47
N LYS A 52 12.64 1.18 4.53
CA LYS A 52 11.45 1.47 3.73
C LYS A 52 11.62 0.81 2.36
N LEU A 53 10.87 -0.25 2.14
CA LEU A 53 10.90 -1.08 0.93
C LEU A 53 9.70 -0.77 0.02
N LEU A 54 8.59 -0.29 0.58
CA LEU A 54 7.43 0.04 -0.22
C LEU A 54 7.71 1.26 -1.11
N GLN A 55 7.71 1.04 -2.41
CA GLN A 55 7.81 2.08 -3.43
C GLN A 55 6.60 3.03 -3.28
N PRO A 56 6.81 4.36 -3.23
CA PRO A 56 5.70 5.31 -3.23
C PRO A 56 4.95 5.26 -4.55
N ASP A 57 3.65 5.54 -4.49
CA ASP A 57 2.82 5.69 -5.67
C ASP A 57 3.36 6.81 -6.57
N LEU A 58 3.27 6.62 -7.88
CA LEU A 58 3.72 7.61 -8.85
C LEU A 58 3.03 8.96 -8.60
N PRO A 59 3.80 10.06 -8.57
CA PRO A 59 3.20 11.38 -8.46
C PRO A 59 2.26 11.62 -9.65
N VAL A 60 1.09 12.20 -9.38
CA VAL A 60 0.19 12.68 -10.43
C VAL A 60 0.83 13.88 -11.13
N GLU A 61 1.43 13.60 -12.28
CA GLU A 61 2.08 14.60 -13.12
C GLU A 61 1.10 15.71 -13.59
N PRO A 62 1.58 16.94 -13.84
CA PRO A 62 0.73 18.06 -14.25
C PRO A 62 -0.12 17.76 -15.49
N ALA A 63 0.39 16.94 -16.42
CA ALA A 63 -0.30 16.54 -17.64
C ALA A 63 -1.53 15.66 -17.35
N SER A 64 -1.43 14.70 -16.43
CA SER A 64 -2.57 13.85 -16.04
C SER A 64 -3.62 14.66 -15.27
N ARG A 65 -3.20 15.67 -14.49
CA ARG A 65 -4.11 16.65 -13.86
C ARG A 65 -4.83 17.55 -14.87
N TRP A 66 -4.15 17.97 -15.95
CA TRP A 66 -4.75 18.73 -17.05
C TRP A 66 -5.77 17.90 -17.83
N LEU A 67 -5.42 16.66 -18.19
CA LEU A 67 -6.33 15.73 -18.87
C LEU A 67 -7.59 15.48 -18.04
N ALA A 68 -7.45 15.25 -16.73
CA ALA A 68 -8.57 15.02 -15.83
C ALA A 68 -9.46 16.27 -15.63
N ARG A 69 -8.95 17.48 -15.83
CA ARG A 69 -9.75 18.72 -15.81
C ARG A 69 -10.55 18.90 -17.10
N ASN A 70 -9.92 18.68 -18.25
CA ASN A 70 -10.56 18.89 -19.56
C ASN A 70 -11.56 17.78 -19.93
N ALA A 71 -11.39 16.56 -19.43
CA ALA A 71 -12.39 15.49 -19.62
C ALA A 71 -13.73 15.81 -18.93
N ARG A 72 -13.71 16.58 -17.84
CA ARG A 72 -14.90 17.03 -17.09
C ARG A 72 -15.66 18.17 -17.77
N SER A 73 -15.00 18.99 -18.58
CA SER A 73 -15.63 20.13 -19.25
C SER A 73 -16.33 19.78 -20.57
N ARG A 74 -16.26 18.53 -21.02
CA ARG A 74 -16.88 18.06 -22.28
C ARG A 74 -18.21 17.33 -22.10
N HIS A 75 -18.74 17.27 -20.88
CA HIS A 75 -20.04 16.66 -20.55
C HIS A 75 -21.06 17.69 -20.02
N SER A 76 -20.98 18.95 -20.47
CA SER A 76 -22.05 19.95 -20.33
C SER A 76 -22.47 20.45 -21.70
#